data_AF-A0A0D0D8A9-F1
#
_entry.id   AF-A0A0D0D8A9-F1
#
_cell.length_a   1.000
_cell.length_b   1.000
_cell.length_c   1.000
_cell.angle_alpha   90.00
_cell.angle_beta   90.00
_cell.angle_gamma   90.00
#
_symmetry.space_group_name_H-M   'P 1'
#
loop_
_entity.id
_entity.type
_entity.pdbx_description
1 polymer ?
#
loop_
_entity_poly.entity_id
_entity_poly.type
_entity_poly.pdbx_seq_one_letter_code
_entity_poly.pdbx_strand_id
1 'polypeptide(L)'
;ILVNPSGKPMKWRAVDWCVELNNLFTKVIKNGGKGSNRTVDQILLESPLVQAYRNAQALIQKNFLHTHLTMKHADPNMTKTFKGLAGILATHSPHTVTLGRKSRHEIQDLLDKGRTMMEKAAYGESGSGGDDVEADDSNASSVELDDILIELL
;
A
#
# COMPACT_ATOMS: atom_id res chain seq x y z
N ILE A 1 -7.42 -3.38 6.49
CA ILE A 1 -8.56 -3.35 7.45
C ILE A 1 -8.83 -1.89 7.81
N LEU A 2 -10.09 -1.44 7.73
CA LEU A 2 -10.51 -0.10 8.14
C LEU A 2 -11.31 -0.18 9.43
N VAL A 3 -11.08 0.77 10.33
CA VAL A 3 -11.78 0.87 11.62
C VAL A 3 -12.40 2.24 11.79
N ASN A 4 -13.50 2.31 12.52
CA ASN A 4 -14.17 3.57 12.85
C ASN A 4 -14.31 3.73 14.36
N PRO A 5 -13.23 4.12 15.06
CA PRO A 5 -13.26 4.31 16.51
C PRO A 5 -14.26 5.40 16.95
N SER A 6 -14.65 6.29 16.03
CA SER A 6 -15.62 7.36 16.30
C SER A 6 -17.08 6.92 16.14
N GLY A 7 -17.36 5.78 15.52
CA GLY A 7 -18.71 5.28 15.24
C GLY A 7 -19.56 6.16 14.29
N LYS A 8 -18.98 7.22 13.69
CA LYS A 8 -19.72 8.17 12.84
C LYS A 8 -19.75 7.71 11.38
N PRO A 9 -20.85 7.90 10.64
CA PRO A 9 -20.93 7.54 9.22
C PRO A 9 -19.76 8.14 8.43
N MET A 10 -19.16 7.35 7.55
CA MET A 10 -18.06 7.75 6.65
C MET A 10 -16.80 8.29 7.34
N LYS A 11 -16.54 7.94 8.61
CA LYS A 11 -15.31 8.31 9.35
C LYS A 11 -14.39 7.11 9.60
N TRP A 12 -14.24 6.28 8.59
CA TRP A 12 -13.30 5.16 8.58
C TRP A 12 -11.85 5.67 8.55
N ARG A 13 -10.98 4.97 9.27
CA ARG A 13 -9.53 5.21 9.31
C ARG A 13 -8.79 3.91 9.07
N ALA A 14 -7.59 4.00 8.51
CA ALA A 14 -6.68 2.86 8.49
C ALA A 14 -6.36 2.44 9.93
N VAL A 15 -6.38 1.12 10.21
CA VAL A 15 -6.03 0.58 11.54
C VAL A 15 -4.66 1.06 11.98
N ASP A 16 -3.72 1.10 11.04
CA ASP A 16 -2.33 1.50 11.28
C ASP A 16 -2.26 2.91 11.88
N TRP A 17 -3.01 3.88 11.34
CA TRP A 17 -3.07 5.24 11.89
C TRP A 17 -3.61 5.30 13.33
N CYS A 18 -4.56 4.42 13.67
CA CYS A 18 -5.07 4.34 15.04
C CYS A 18 -4.02 3.76 16.00
N VAL A 19 -3.26 2.76 15.54
CA VAL A 19 -2.18 2.12 16.31
C VAL A 19 -1.00 3.08 16.47
N GLU A 20 -0.59 3.76 15.40
CA GLU A 20 0.47 4.76 15.39
C GLU A 20 0.14 5.94 16.31
N LEU A 21 -1.09 6.46 16.23
CA LEU A 21 -1.52 7.55 17.10
C LEU A 21 -1.46 7.13 18.58
N ASN A 22 -1.90 5.92 18.91
CA ASN A 22 -1.82 5.41 20.27
C ASN A 22 -0.35 5.25 20.72
N ASN A 23 0.50 4.72 19.83
CA ASN A 23 1.94 4.60 20.07
C ASN A 23 2.62 5.96 20.29
N LEU A 24 2.23 6.99 19.55
CA LEU A 24 2.74 8.35 19.73
C LEU A 24 2.44 8.86 21.15
N PHE A 25 1.20 8.70 21.62
CA PHE A 25 0.80 9.14 22.96
C PHE A 25 1.54 8.37 24.07
N THR A 26 1.66 7.05 23.94
CA THR A 26 2.33 6.24 24.96
C THR A 26 3.85 6.42 24.92
N LYS A 27 4.48 6.30 23.75
CA LYS A 27 5.94 6.29 23.64
C LYS A 27 6.55 7.68 23.71
N VAL A 28 5.98 8.65 22.99
CA VAL A 28 6.59 9.97 22.81
C VAL A 28 6.10 10.95 23.86
N ILE A 29 4.79 11.06 24.05
CA ILE A 29 4.22 12.11 24.91
C ILE A 29 4.40 11.80 26.40
N LYS A 30 4.20 10.54 26.81
CA LYS A 30 4.32 10.17 28.21
C LYS A 30 5.74 9.77 28.60
N ASN A 31 6.36 8.89 27.83
CA ASN A 31 7.63 8.27 28.21
C ASN A 31 8.84 8.97 27.56
N GLY A 32 8.63 9.95 26.66
CA GLY A 32 9.71 10.69 26.01
C GLY A 32 10.69 9.80 25.21
N GLY A 33 10.21 8.64 24.73
CA GLY A 33 11.04 7.61 24.10
C GLY A 33 11.82 6.72 25.09
N LYS A 34 11.71 6.95 26.40
CA LYS A 34 12.35 6.16 27.47
C LYS A 34 11.31 5.36 28.24
N GLY A 35 11.11 4.10 27.85
CA GLY A 35 10.25 3.18 28.57
C GLY A 35 9.95 1.91 27.77
N SER A 36 9.86 0.78 28.45
CA SER A 36 9.51 -0.49 27.84
C SER A 36 7.99 -0.66 27.85
N ASN A 37 7.36 -0.84 26.68
CA ASN A 37 5.94 -1.22 26.58
C ASN A 37 5.71 -2.72 26.84
N ARG A 38 6.67 -3.41 27.47
CA ARG A 38 6.77 -4.87 27.45
C ARG A 38 5.74 -5.57 28.34
N THR A 39 5.14 -4.87 29.30
CA THR A 39 4.22 -5.49 30.27
C THR A 39 2.83 -4.85 30.21
N VAL A 40 1.81 -5.69 30.01
CA VAL A 40 0.40 -5.28 29.93
C VAL A 40 -0.05 -4.54 31.20
N ASP A 41 0.41 -4.96 32.37
CA ASP A 41 0.10 -4.33 33.66
C ASP A 41 0.57 -2.88 33.72
N GLN A 42 1.76 -2.61 33.18
CA GLN A 42 2.30 -1.27 33.12
C GLN A 42 1.45 -0.42 32.18
N ILE A 43 1.08 -0.92 31.00
CA ILE A 43 0.19 -0.21 30.07
C ILE A 43 -1.16 0.11 30.73
N LEU A 44 -1.74 -0.84 31.46
CA LEU A 44 -3.01 -0.65 32.15
C LEU A 44 -2.92 0.43 33.22
N LEU A 45 -1.89 0.40 34.06
CA LEU A 45 -1.66 1.41 35.11
C LEU A 45 -1.34 2.78 34.53
N GLU A 46 -0.68 2.80 33.38
CA GLU A 46 -0.20 4.01 32.73
C GLU A 46 -1.27 4.71 31.88
N SER A 47 -2.26 3.96 31.39
CA SER A 47 -3.34 4.44 30.51
C SER A 47 -4.22 5.57 31.08
N PRO A 48 -4.62 5.58 32.37
CA PRO A 48 -5.43 6.66 32.93
C PRO A 48 -4.63 7.98 33.00
N LEU A 49 -3.31 7.88 33.24
CA LEU A 49 -2.42 9.03 33.28
C LEU A 49 -2.22 9.64 31.89
N VAL A 50 -2.12 8.81 30.85
CA VAL A 50 -2.14 9.29 29.45
C VAL A 50 -3.43 10.04 29.16
N GLN A 51 -4.58 9.51 29.59
CA GLN A 51 -5.87 10.15 29.37
C GLN A 51 -5.99 11.49 30.12
N ALA A 52 -5.53 11.54 31.37
CA ALA A 52 -5.50 12.78 32.16
C ALA A 52 -4.62 13.84 31.50
N TYR A 53 -3.43 13.45 31.01
CA TYR A 53 -2.53 14.36 30.30
C TYR A 53 -3.16 14.88 28.99
N ARG A 54 -3.82 14.01 28.22
CA ARG A 54 -4.56 14.43 27.01
C ARG A 54 -5.67 15.41 27.32
N ASN A 55 -6.41 15.20 28.41
CA ASN A 55 -7.46 16.10 28.84
C ASN A 55 -6.89 17.47 29.25
N ALA A 56 -5.78 17.50 30.00
CA ALA A 56 -5.08 18.72 30.37
C ALA A 56 -4.54 19.46 29.14
N GLN A 57 -3.90 18.76 28.21
CA GLN A 57 -3.41 19.35 26.96
C GLN A 57 -4.55 19.91 26.10
N ALA A 58 -5.67 19.18 25.98
CA ALA A 58 -6.85 19.67 25.27
C ALA A 58 -7.45 20.91 25.96
N LEU A 59 -7.42 20.97 27.29
CA LEU A 59 -7.87 22.13 28.06
C LEU A 59 -6.95 23.34 27.83
N ILE A 60 -5.63 23.13 27.87
CA ILE A 60 -4.65 24.18 27.53
C ILE A 60 -4.85 24.66 26.09
N GLN A 61 -4.95 23.76 25.11
CA GLN A 61 -5.17 24.11 23.70
C GLN A 61 -6.46 24.93 23.50
N LYS A 62 -7.55 24.55 24.18
CA LYS A 62 -8.82 25.28 24.15
C LYS A 62 -8.71 26.67 24.78
N ASN A 63 -8.06 26.78 25.94
CA ASN A 63 -7.94 28.03 26.68
C ASN A 63 -6.94 29.01 26.03
N PHE A 64 -5.87 28.52 25.42
CA PHE A 64 -4.87 29.35 24.76
C PHE A 64 -5.26 29.81 23.35
N LEU A 65 -6.55 29.70 22.97
CA LEU A 65 -7.05 30.09 21.64
C LEU A 65 -6.08 29.66 20.53
N HIS A 66 -5.61 28.40 20.56
CA HIS A 66 -5.04 27.79 19.36
C HIS A 66 -6.19 27.56 18.35
N THR A 67 -6.82 28.65 17.93
CA THR A 67 -7.85 28.76 16.90
C THR A 67 -7.31 28.38 15.52
N HIS A 68 -5.98 28.25 15.41
CA HIS A 68 -5.26 27.73 14.24
C HIS A 68 -4.80 26.28 14.41
N LEU A 69 -5.45 25.46 15.23
CA LEU A 69 -5.40 24.01 15.03
C LEU A 69 -5.72 23.75 13.56
N THR A 70 -4.78 23.13 12.83
CA THR A 70 -4.89 22.79 11.41
C THR A 70 -6.34 22.54 11.08
N MET A 71 -6.94 23.48 10.33
CA MET A 71 -8.35 23.41 9.97
C MET A 71 -8.56 22.00 9.48
N LYS A 72 -9.37 21.21 10.20
CA LYS A 72 -9.87 19.97 9.65
C LYS A 72 -10.57 20.42 8.37
N HIS A 73 -9.90 20.24 7.24
CA HIS A 73 -10.46 20.64 5.96
C HIS A 73 -11.84 20.00 5.89
N ALA A 74 -12.84 20.80 5.57
CA ALA A 74 -14.17 20.28 5.33
C ALA A 74 -14.04 19.08 4.38
N ASP A 75 -14.88 18.06 4.58
CA ASP A 75 -14.81 16.84 3.76
C ASP A 75 -14.74 17.27 2.27
N PRO A 76 -13.74 16.77 1.52
CA PRO A 76 -13.42 17.33 0.22
C PRO A 76 -14.66 17.27 -0.67
N ASN A 77 -15.11 18.43 -1.14
CA ASN A 77 -16.23 18.51 -2.07
C ASN A 77 -15.74 18.07 -3.47
N MET A 78 -15.76 16.77 -3.68
CA MET A 78 -15.30 16.11 -4.91
C MET A 78 -16.33 16.17 -6.05
N THR A 79 -17.46 16.87 -5.87
CA THR A 79 -18.52 16.93 -6.89
C THR A 79 -18.02 17.44 -8.24
N LYS A 80 -17.14 18.46 -8.23
CA LYS A 80 -16.51 18.99 -9.46
C LYS A 80 -15.57 17.97 -10.08
N THR A 81 -14.76 17.30 -9.28
CA THR A 81 -13.83 16.26 -9.72
C THR A 81 -14.56 15.10 -10.37
N PHE A 82 -15.61 14.58 -9.73
CA PHE A 82 -16.41 13.49 -10.28
C PHE A 82 -17.16 13.89 -11.56
N LYS A 83 -17.67 15.13 -11.64
CA LYS A 83 -18.25 15.63 -12.90
C LYS A 83 -17.21 15.70 -14.03
N GLY A 84 -16.01 16.19 -13.75
CA GLY A 84 -14.91 16.22 -14.72
C GLY A 84 -14.50 14.81 -15.17
N LEU A 85 -14.34 13.89 -14.22
CA LEU A 85 -14.03 12.49 -14.49
C LEU A 85 -15.11 11.81 -15.33
N ALA A 86 -16.39 12.03 -15.01
CA ALA A 86 -17.52 11.51 -15.77
C ALA A 86 -17.52 12.03 -17.21
N GLY A 87 -17.18 13.32 -17.41
CA GLY A 87 -16.99 13.90 -18.74
C GLY A 87 -15.89 13.20 -19.53
N ILE A 88 -14.70 13.03 -18.93
CA ILE A 88 -13.57 12.34 -19.56
C ILE A 88 -13.93 10.89 -19.89
N LEU A 89 -14.56 10.18 -18.96
CA LEU A 89 -15.02 8.80 -19.14
C LEU A 89 -16.04 8.68 -20.28
N ALA A 90 -16.96 9.64 -20.42
CA ALA A 90 -17.90 9.67 -21.53
C ALA A 90 -17.20 9.95 -22.87
N THR A 91 -16.32 10.95 -22.91
CA THR A 91 -15.58 11.33 -24.13
C THR A 91 -14.67 10.22 -24.64
N HIS A 92 -13.93 9.59 -23.75
CA HIS A 92 -12.92 8.60 -24.12
C HIS A 92 -13.41 7.16 -24.04
N SER A 93 -14.51 6.89 -23.31
CA SER A 93 -15.09 5.55 -23.13
C SER A 93 -14.01 4.47 -22.98
N PRO A 94 -13.11 4.56 -21.99
CA PRO A 94 -12.00 3.60 -21.83
C PRO A 94 -12.50 2.21 -21.43
N HIS A 95 -13.73 2.11 -20.95
CA HIS A 95 -14.39 0.87 -20.57
C HIS A 95 -14.95 0.08 -21.77
N THR A 96 -15.02 0.69 -22.95
CA THR A 96 -15.51 0.02 -24.17
C THR A 96 -14.33 -0.49 -24.97
N VAL A 97 -14.33 -1.80 -25.26
CA VAL A 97 -13.33 -2.42 -26.13
C VAL A 97 -13.57 -1.95 -27.56
N THR A 98 -12.61 -1.21 -28.10
CA THR A 98 -12.61 -0.75 -29.50
C THR A 98 -11.37 -1.27 -30.19
N LEU A 99 -11.55 -2.06 -31.26
CA LEU A 99 -10.45 -2.61 -32.05
C LEU A 99 -9.63 -1.48 -32.70
N GLY A 100 -8.30 -1.58 -32.66
CA GLY A 100 -7.38 -0.62 -33.29
C GLY A 100 -6.96 0.58 -32.43
N ARG A 101 -7.39 0.69 -31.16
CA ARG A 101 -6.83 1.67 -30.22
C ARG A 101 -5.36 1.33 -29.95
N LYS A 102 -4.47 2.29 -30.23
CA LYS A 102 -3.06 2.19 -29.88
C LYS A 102 -2.85 2.74 -28.47
N SER A 103 -2.18 2.01 -27.60
CA SER A 103 -1.66 2.54 -26.34
C SER A 103 -0.23 3.05 -26.57
N ARG A 104 0.18 4.07 -25.80
CA ARG A 104 1.60 4.50 -25.77
C ARG A 104 2.48 3.49 -25.04
N HIS A 105 1.86 2.68 -24.17
CA HIS A 105 2.52 1.69 -23.34
C HIS A 105 1.81 0.36 -23.55
N GLU A 106 2.58 -0.66 -23.92
CA GLU A 106 2.12 -2.04 -23.97
C GLU A 106 2.28 -2.64 -22.58
N ILE A 107 1.18 -3.11 -21.98
CA ILE A 107 1.25 -3.88 -20.75
C ILE A 107 1.52 -5.31 -21.18
N GLN A 108 2.72 -5.82 -20.85
CA GLN A 108 3.05 -7.21 -21.12
C GLN A 108 2.09 -8.12 -20.38
N ASP A 109 1.58 -9.14 -21.06
CA ASP A 109 0.82 -10.20 -20.41
C ASP A 109 1.79 -11.08 -19.63
N LEU A 110 2.02 -10.72 -18.37
CA LEU A 110 2.93 -11.44 -17.48
C LEU A 110 2.42 -12.85 -17.15
N LEU A 111 1.12 -13.13 -17.32
CA LEU A 111 0.56 -14.46 -17.10
C LEU A 111 0.96 -15.40 -18.24
N ASP A 112 0.81 -14.96 -19.49
CA ASP A 112 1.25 -15.73 -20.65
C ASP A 112 2.78 -15.80 -20.75
N LYS A 113 3.49 -14.71 -20.42
CA LYS A 113 4.96 -14.70 -20.31
C LYS A 113 5.44 -15.72 -19.28
N GLY A 114 4.84 -15.73 -18.08
CA GLY A 114 5.17 -16.70 -17.04
C GLY A 114 4.84 -18.15 -17.45
N ARG A 115 3.71 -18.38 -18.12
CA ARG A 115 3.33 -19.70 -18.64
C ARG A 115 4.36 -20.23 -19.63
N THR A 116 4.74 -19.42 -20.62
CA THR A 116 5.72 -19.82 -21.65
C THR A 116 7.11 -20.06 -21.06
N MET A 117 7.53 -19.27 -20.06
CA MET A 117 8.79 -19.48 -19.34
C MET A 117 8.79 -20.80 -18.54
N MET A 118 7.69 -21.12 -17.86
CA MET A 118 7.54 -22.39 -17.15
C MET A 118 7.51 -23.59 -18.09
N GLU A 119 6.83 -23.48 -19.24
CA GLU A 119 6.80 -24.54 -20.25
C GLU A 119 8.18 -24.77 -20.87
N LYS A 120 8.94 -23.72 -21.16
CA LYS A 120 10.33 -23.83 -21.64
C LYS A 120 11.27 -24.45 -20.59
N ALA A 121 11.13 -24.07 -19.32
CA ALA A 121 11.91 -24.64 -18.22
C ALA A 121 11.55 -26.12 -17.96
N ALA A 122 10.29 -26.51 -18.16
CA ALA A 122 9.84 -27.88 -17.94
C ALA A 122 10.23 -28.85 -19.07
N TYR A 123 10.27 -28.39 -20.33
CA TYR A 123 10.53 -29.25 -21.48
C TYR A 123 11.97 -29.21 -22.03
N GLY A 124 12.81 -28.29 -21.55
CA GLY A 124 14.15 -28.09 -22.09
C GLY A 124 14.11 -27.53 -23.51
N GLU A 125 15.05 -26.66 -23.84
CA GLU A 125 15.08 -25.95 -25.12
C GLU A 125 15.44 -26.92 -26.27
N SER A 126 14.48 -27.67 -26.81
CA SER A 126 14.64 -28.38 -28.08
C SER A 126 14.48 -27.37 -29.22
N GLY A 127 15.57 -26.67 -29.50
CA GLY A 127 15.71 -25.82 -30.69
C GLY A 127 15.47 -26.62 -31.97
N SER A 128 14.46 -26.21 -32.74
CA SER A 128 14.35 -26.60 -34.14
C SER A 128 15.27 -25.70 -34.97
N GLY A 129 16.43 -26.23 -35.39
CA GLY A 129 17.16 -25.68 -36.55
C GLY A 129 18.68 -25.83 -36.57
N GLY A 130 19.19 -27.04 -36.85
CA GLY A 130 20.24 -27.30 -37.85
C GLY A 130 21.72 -26.97 -37.57
N ASP A 131 22.51 -28.05 -37.57
CA ASP A 131 23.95 -28.25 -37.87
C ASP A 131 25.05 -27.93 -36.85
N ASP A 132 25.57 -29.03 -36.28
CA ASP A 132 26.95 -29.43 -35.98
C ASP A 132 28.00 -28.35 -35.61
N VAL A 133 28.50 -28.40 -34.37
CA VAL A 133 29.90 -28.78 -34.02
C VAL A 133 30.00 -28.98 -32.49
N GLU A 134 30.54 -30.13 -32.10
CA GLU A 134 30.93 -30.55 -30.74
C GLU A 134 31.94 -29.59 -30.06
N ALA A 135 31.65 -29.18 -28.82
CA ALA A 135 32.65 -29.04 -27.74
C ALA A 135 31.95 -28.87 -26.38
N ASP A 136 32.17 -29.89 -25.54
CA ASP A 136 32.15 -29.94 -24.08
C ASP A 136 32.23 -28.59 -23.33
N ASP A 137 31.14 -28.20 -22.66
CA ASP A 137 31.21 -27.59 -21.33
C ASP A 137 29.88 -27.83 -20.59
N SER A 138 29.98 -28.59 -19.51
CA SER A 138 28.88 -28.88 -18.59
C SER A 138 28.45 -27.61 -17.86
N ASN A 139 27.52 -26.86 -18.44
CA ASN A 139 26.69 -25.94 -17.67
C ASN A 139 25.27 -25.90 -18.25
N ALA A 140 24.53 -26.99 -18.01
CA ALA A 140 23.09 -26.97 -18.12
C ALA A 140 22.56 -25.99 -17.05
N SER A 141 22.45 -24.73 -17.45
CA SER A 141 21.77 -23.68 -16.70
C SER A 141 20.29 -24.06 -16.63
N SER A 142 19.92 -24.97 -15.72
CA SER A 142 18.53 -25.15 -15.33
C SER A 142 18.07 -23.81 -14.80
N VAL A 143 17.26 -23.09 -15.58
CA VAL A 143 16.65 -21.84 -15.15
C VAL A 143 15.85 -22.18 -13.90
N GLU A 144 16.37 -21.83 -12.72
CA GLU A 144 15.69 -22.11 -11.47
C GLU A 144 14.46 -21.21 -11.38
N LEU A 145 13.43 -21.64 -10.64
CA LEU A 145 12.19 -20.88 -10.48
C LEU A 145 12.43 -19.44 -9.97
N ASP A 146 13.54 -19.23 -9.25
CA ASP A 146 13.96 -17.92 -8.76
C ASP A 146 14.43 -16.98 -9.88
N ASP A 147 15.03 -17.50 -10.96
CA ASP A 147 15.44 -16.71 -12.13
C ASP A 147 14.22 -16.20 -12.91
N ILE A 148 13.17 -17.04 -13.04
CA ILE A 148 11.90 -16.67 -13.69
C ILE A 148 11.18 -15.57 -12.90
N LEU A 149 11.24 -15.64 -11.56
CA LEU A 149 10.64 -14.64 -10.68
C LEU A 149 11.31 -13.27 -10.80
N ILE A 150 12.63 -13.23 -10.98
CA ILE A 150 13.39 -11.99 -11.17
C ILE A 150 13.04 -11.34 -12.52
N GLU A 151 12.79 -12.11 -13.57
CA GLU A 151 12.49 -11.58 -14.92
C GLU A 151 11.02 -11.13 -15.11
N LEU A 152 10.14 -11.47 -14.16
CA LEU A 152 8.72 -11.07 -14.14
C LEU A 152 8.45 -9.85 -13.23
N LEU A 153 9.45 -9.38 -12.48
CA LEU A 153 9.40 -8.18 -11.62
C LEU A 153 9.83 -6.92 -12.38
#